data_AF-A0A3L6T986-F1
#
_entry.id   AF-A0A3L6T986-F1
#
_cell.length_a   1.000
_cell.length_b   1.000
_cell.length_c   1.000
_cell.angle_alpha   90.00
_cell.angle_beta   90.00
_cell.angle_gamma   90.00
#
_symmetry.space_group_name_H-M   'P 1'
#
loop_
_entity.id
_entity.type
_entity.pdbx_description
1 polymer ?
#
loop_
_entity_poly.entity_id
_entity_poly.type
_entity_poly.pdbx_seq_one_letter_code
_entity_poly.pdbx_strand_id
1 'polypeptide(L)'
;MVFQPSFFNIMTHLLVHIVKEISILGPVFLHNMFPFERYMAVLKKYVRNRSRPECCISKGYGTEEVIEFCIDFINELSPIGVSMSRHEGRMKGKGTLGKKSNVNIPDKEIRKATFMVLQNSSLVALYIEEHMNIVRSENPGKFKTWITRHHIDTFAIWLK
;
A
#
# COMPACT_ATOMS: atom_id res chain seq x y z
N MET A 1 -10.55 -29.16 -27.85
CA MET A 1 -9.12 -29.43 -28.16
C MET A 1 -8.47 -29.82 -26.84
N VAL A 2 -8.07 -31.09 -26.68
CA VAL A 2 -7.48 -31.61 -25.43
C VAL A 2 -5.98 -31.72 -25.65
N PHE A 3 -5.20 -30.95 -24.90
CA PHE A 3 -3.74 -30.99 -24.96
C PHE A 3 -3.22 -32.14 -24.08
N GLN A 4 -2.18 -32.83 -24.56
CA GLN A 4 -1.53 -33.90 -23.78
C GLN A 4 -0.83 -33.31 -22.54
N PRO A 5 -0.76 -34.03 -21.40
CA PRO A 5 -0.09 -33.55 -20.19
C PRO A 5 1.37 -33.12 -20.39
N SER A 6 2.06 -33.72 -21.37
CA SER A 6 3.43 -33.35 -21.75
C SER A 6 3.58 -31.96 -22.38
N PHE A 7 2.47 -31.35 -22.84
CA PHE A 7 2.45 -30.01 -23.42
C PHE A 7 2.60 -28.91 -22.35
N PHE A 8 2.22 -29.20 -21.11
CA PHE A 8 2.35 -28.28 -19.97
C PHE A 8 3.75 -28.33 -19.37
N ASN A 9 4.77 -28.00 -20.18
CA ASN A 9 6.11 -27.76 -19.67
C ASN A 9 6.22 -26.30 -19.16
N ILE A 10 7.15 -26.04 -18.23
CA ILE A 10 7.36 -24.72 -17.64
C ILE A 10 7.55 -23.60 -18.68
N MET A 11 8.14 -23.95 -19.83
CA MET A 11 8.38 -23.03 -20.94
C MET A 11 7.10 -22.53 -21.60
N THR A 12 6.09 -23.39 -21.79
CA THR A 12 4.82 -23.01 -22.42
C THR A 12 3.95 -22.21 -21.44
N HIS A 13 3.96 -22.59 -20.16
CA HIS A 13 3.26 -21.86 -19.11
C HIS A 13 3.85 -20.45 -18.93
N LEU A 14 5.17 -20.30 -18.91
CA LEU A 14 5.81 -19.00 -18.78
C LEU A 14 5.40 -18.05 -19.93
N LEU A 15 5.41 -18.51 -21.18
CA LEU A 15 5.03 -17.67 -22.33
C LEU A 15 3.57 -17.20 -22.29
N VAL A 16 2.65 -18.04 -21.81
CA VAL A 16 1.22 -17.68 -21.69
C VAL A 16 0.99 -16.70 -20.53
N HIS A 17 1.65 -16.94 -19.40
CA HIS A 17 1.42 -16.16 -18.18
C HIS A 17 2.20 -14.85 -18.16
N ILE A 18 3.37 -14.75 -18.80
CA ILE A 18 4.22 -13.55 -18.76
C ILE A 18 3.52 -12.32 -19.34
N VAL A 19 2.69 -12.47 -20.38
CA VAL A 19 1.95 -11.34 -20.98
C VAL A 19 0.92 -10.79 -20.00
N LYS A 20 0.20 -11.69 -19.32
CA LYS A 20 -0.79 -11.31 -18.30
C LYS A 20 -0.11 -10.73 -17.07
N GLU A 21 1.02 -11.30 -16.68
CA GLU A 21 1.86 -10.84 -15.57
C GLU A 21 2.42 -9.44 -15.84
N ILE A 22 2.93 -9.17 -17.06
CA ILE A 22 3.37 -7.83 -17.48
C ILE A 22 2.23 -6.83 -17.48
N SER A 23 1.04 -7.25 -17.92
CA SER A 23 -0.14 -6.38 -17.95
C SER A 23 -0.57 -5.97 -16.53
N ILE A 24 -0.48 -6.88 -15.56
CA ILE A 24 -0.90 -6.65 -14.17
C ILE A 24 0.18 -5.95 -13.36
N LEU A 25 1.42 -6.43 -13.43
CA LEU A 25 2.53 -6.01 -12.57
C LEU A 25 3.47 -5.02 -13.26
N GLY A 26 3.39 -4.85 -14.58
CA GLY A 26 4.31 -4.02 -15.35
C GLY A 26 5.56 -4.80 -15.79
N PRO A 27 6.62 -4.10 -16.26
CA PRO A 27 7.78 -4.75 -16.87
C PRO A 27 8.40 -5.85 -16.01
N VAL A 28 8.60 -7.03 -16.62
CA VAL A 28 9.08 -8.27 -15.96
C VAL A 28 10.29 -8.03 -15.08
N PHE A 29 11.26 -7.19 -15.48
CA PHE A 29 12.50 -6.96 -14.71
C PHE A 29 12.31 -6.27 -13.34
N LEU A 30 11.12 -5.71 -13.07
CA LEU A 30 10.80 -5.10 -11.77
C LEU A 30 10.27 -6.12 -10.76
N HIS A 31 9.63 -7.19 -11.23
CA HIS A 31 8.95 -8.17 -10.37
C HIS A 31 9.50 -9.59 -10.49
N ASN A 32 10.08 -9.91 -11.64
CA ASN A 32 10.77 -11.15 -11.91
C ASN A 32 12.29 -10.91 -11.88
N MET A 33 12.97 -11.79 -11.15
CA MET A 33 14.34 -11.74 -10.64
C MET A 33 14.64 -10.87 -9.40
N PHE A 34 14.89 -11.61 -8.31
CA PHE A 34 15.85 -11.35 -7.23
C PHE A 34 15.97 -9.91 -6.73
N PRO A 35 14.97 -9.41 -5.98
CA PRO A 35 15.14 -8.18 -5.19
C PRO A 35 16.42 -8.22 -4.34
N PHE A 36 16.75 -9.41 -3.81
CA PHE A 36 17.97 -9.66 -3.06
C PHE A 36 19.25 -9.46 -3.89
N GLU A 37 19.35 -10.01 -5.09
CA GLU A 37 20.55 -9.86 -5.93
C GLU A 37 20.74 -8.42 -6.39
N ARG A 38 19.66 -7.72 -6.72
CA ARG A 38 19.70 -6.29 -7.09
C ARG A 38 20.19 -5.45 -5.92
N TYR A 39 19.65 -5.69 -4.73
CA TYR A 39 20.07 -5.00 -3.52
C TYR A 39 21.55 -5.29 -3.21
N MET A 40 21.96 -6.56 -3.29
CA MET A 40 23.36 -6.96 -3.10
C MET A 40 24.30 -6.32 -4.14
N ALA A 41 23.86 -6.12 -5.38
CA ALA A 41 24.64 -5.41 -6.40
C ALA A 41 24.86 -3.94 -6.03
N VAL A 42 23.90 -3.27 -5.39
CA VAL A 42 24.07 -1.92 -4.84
C VAL A 42 25.04 -1.96 -3.67
N LEU A 43 24.84 -2.87 -2.70
CA LEU A 43 25.71 -2.98 -1.52
C LEU A 43 27.18 -3.23 -1.89
N LYS A 44 27.42 -4.05 -2.92
CA LYS A 44 28.77 -4.30 -3.45
C LYS A 44 29.49 -3.02 -3.90
N LYS A 45 28.77 -1.99 -4.37
CA LYS A 45 29.36 -0.71 -4.77
C LYS A 45 29.92 0.08 -3.59
N TYR A 46 29.40 -0.12 -2.38
CA TYR A 46 29.89 0.55 -1.18
C TYR A 46 31.18 -0.08 -0.61
N VAL A 47 31.49 -1.33 -0.96
CA VAL A 47 32.65 -2.06 -0.42
C VAL A 47 33.95 -1.54 -1.04
N ARG A 48 34.49 -0.46 -0.47
CA ARG A 48 35.79 0.12 -0.87
C ARG A 48 37.00 -0.59 -0.24
N ASN A 49 36.82 -1.18 0.94
CA ASN A 49 37.84 -1.98 1.62
C ASN A 49 37.29 -3.39 1.92
N ARG A 50 37.83 -4.40 1.23
CA ARG A 50 37.41 -5.81 1.35
C ARG A 50 37.76 -6.43 2.70
N SER A 51 38.72 -5.89 3.45
CA SER A 51 39.06 -6.37 4.79
C SER A 51 38.02 -5.97 5.85
N ARG A 52 37.15 -5.00 5.57
CA ARG A 52 36.08 -4.53 6.46
C ARG A 52 34.81 -4.15 5.67
N PRO A 53 34.14 -5.13 5.03
CA PRO A 53 33.05 -4.85 4.08
C PRO A 53 31.83 -4.22 4.76
N GLU A 54 31.45 -4.68 5.94
CA GLU A 54 30.29 -4.18 6.70
C GLU A 54 30.43 -2.70 7.07
N CYS A 55 31.63 -2.30 7.53
CA CYS A 55 31.94 -0.91 7.85
C CYS A 55 31.92 -0.02 6.60
N CYS A 56 32.37 -0.54 5.45
CA CYS A 56 32.32 0.21 4.20
C CYS A 56 30.88 0.42 3.71
N ILE A 57 30.04 -0.62 3.82
CA ILE A 57 28.63 -0.56 3.44
C ILE A 57 27.89 0.45 4.30
N SER A 58 27.97 0.33 5.63
CA SER A 58 27.30 1.26 6.56
C SER A 58 27.72 2.71 6.34
N LYS A 59 29.02 2.97 6.14
CA LYS A 59 29.52 4.32 5.86
C LYS A 59 29.06 4.85 4.51
N GLY A 60 29.09 4.01 3.47
CA GLY A 60 28.65 4.38 2.11
C GLY A 60 27.16 4.71 2.09
N TYR A 61 26.34 3.84 2.66
CA TYR A 61 24.89 4.01 2.77
C TYR A 61 24.52 5.26 3.57
N GLY A 62 25.11 5.46 4.75
CA GLY A 62 24.84 6.64 5.57
C GLY A 62 25.23 7.97 4.90
N THR A 63 26.27 7.96 4.06
CA THR A 63 26.64 9.15 3.27
C THR A 63 25.61 9.44 2.19
N GLU A 64 25.11 8.41 1.52
CA GLU A 64 24.08 8.55 0.48
C GLU A 64 22.76 9.07 1.05
N GLU A 65 22.29 8.51 2.17
CA GLU A 65 21.06 8.95 2.85
C GLU A 65 21.12 10.43 3.29
N VAL A 66 22.26 10.87 3.82
CA VAL A 66 22.44 12.28 4.21
C VAL A 66 22.43 13.20 2.98
N ILE A 67 23.01 12.76 1.87
CA ILE A 67 22.99 13.52 0.61
C ILE A 67 21.58 13.59 0.05
N GLU A 68 20.86 12.46 0.01
CA GLU A 68 19.47 12.39 -0.46
C GLU A 68 18.56 13.29 0.38
N PHE A 69 18.68 13.23 1.71
CA PHE A 69 18.00 14.15 2.61
C PHE A 69 18.31 15.61 2.26
N CYS A 70 19.58 15.98 2.09
CA CYS A 70 19.96 17.37 1.77
C CYS A 70 19.43 17.84 0.41
N ILE A 71 19.27 16.96 -0.58
CA ILE A 71 18.71 17.31 -1.89
C ILE A 71 17.25 17.76 -1.74
N ASP A 72 16.46 17.14 -0.87
CA ASP A 72 15.07 17.53 -0.63
C ASP A 72 14.93 18.93 -0.01
N PHE A 73 15.94 19.40 0.75
CA PHE A 73 15.93 20.72 1.37
C PHE A 73 16.56 21.81 0.50
N ILE A 74 17.43 21.46 -0.44
CA ILE A 74 18.16 22.41 -1.28
C ILE A 74 17.66 22.29 -2.72
N ASN A 75 16.68 23.13 -3.07
CA ASN A 75 16.01 23.15 -4.39
C ASN A 75 16.95 23.30 -5.61
N GLU A 76 18.20 23.72 -5.41
CA GLU A 76 19.20 23.93 -6.49
C GLU A 76 20.13 22.72 -6.71
N LEU A 77 20.08 21.69 -5.84
CA LEU A 77 20.88 20.50 -6.02
C LEU A 77 20.17 19.52 -6.96
N SER A 78 20.74 19.30 -8.13
CA SER A 78 20.34 18.17 -8.96
C SER A 78 20.95 16.89 -8.37
N PRO A 79 20.18 15.80 -8.20
CA PRO A 79 20.73 14.53 -7.75
C PRO A 79 21.74 14.01 -8.79
N ILE A 80 23.02 14.02 -8.43
CA ILE A 80 24.09 13.56 -9.31
C ILE A 80 24.13 12.03 -9.27
N GLY A 81 23.88 11.38 -10.42
CA GLY A 81 24.05 9.94 -10.57
C GLY A 81 22.82 9.09 -10.26
N VAL A 82 21.74 9.69 -9.74
CA VAL A 82 20.41 9.08 -9.78
C VAL A 82 19.85 9.36 -11.17
N SER A 83 19.59 8.33 -11.96
CA SER A 83 18.87 8.52 -13.21
C SER A 83 17.49 9.08 -12.84
N MET A 84 17.18 10.30 -13.28
CA MET A 84 15.82 10.79 -13.18
C MET A 84 14.90 9.73 -13.75
N SER A 85 13.87 9.35 -12.98
CA SER A 85 12.95 8.34 -13.46
C SER A 85 12.41 8.82 -14.81
N ARG A 86 12.30 7.93 -15.78
CA ARG A 86 11.68 8.24 -17.09
C ARG A 86 10.26 8.80 -16.96
N HIS A 87 9.69 8.64 -15.76
CA HIS A 87 8.35 9.01 -15.32
C HIS A 87 8.36 10.20 -14.33
N GLU A 88 9.53 10.71 -13.95
CA GLU A 88 9.68 11.91 -13.13
C GLU A 88 9.13 13.13 -13.88
N GLY A 89 8.29 13.93 -13.23
CA GLY A 89 7.53 15.01 -13.88
C GLY A 89 6.36 14.56 -14.77
N ARG A 90 6.21 13.25 -15.08
CA ARG A 90 5.05 12.70 -15.81
C ARG A 90 3.80 12.47 -14.94
N MET A 91 3.74 13.05 -13.74
CA MET A 91 2.52 13.01 -12.92
C MET A 91 1.34 13.73 -13.60
N LYS A 92 1.56 14.53 -14.65
CA LYS A 92 0.53 14.92 -15.62
C LYS A 92 0.33 13.80 -16.65
N GLY A 93 -0.41 12.78 -16.25
CA GLY A 93 -0.82 11.67 -17.11
C GLY A 93 -1.83 10.80 -16.38
N LYS A 94 -2.76 10.21 -17.12
CA LYS A 94 -3.71 9.23 -16.56
C LYS A 94 -2.93 7.94 -16.32
N GLY A 95 -2.41 7.75 -15.11
CA GLY A 95 -1.74 6.51 -14.72
C GLY A 95 -2.65 5.31 -15.01
N THR A 96 -2.11 4.31 -15.71
CA THR A 96 -2.81 3.02 -15.93
C THR A 96 -2.79 2.14 -14.68
N LEU A 97 -1.96 2.46 -13.69
CA LEU A 97 -1.96 1.82 -12.38
C LEU A 97 -2.86 2.59 -11.42
N GLY A 98 -3.99 1.99 -11.08
CA GLY A 98 -4.99 2.57 -10.19
C GLY A 98 -5.71 3.74 -10.85
N LYS A 99 -6.88 3.47 -11.45
CA LYS A 99 -7.89 4.50 -11.61
C LYS A 99 -8.15 5.07 -10.21
N LYS A 100 -7.48 6.16 -9.85
CA LYS A 100 -7.98 7.11 -8.85
C LYS A 100 -9.21 7.72 -9.48
N SER A 101 -10.27 6.92 -9.63
CA SER A 101 -11.58 7.50 -9.49
C SER A 101 -11.51 8.16 -8.13
N ASN A 102 -11.64 9.48 -8.10
CA ASN A 102 -12.22 10.13 -6.94
C ASN A 102 -13.60 9.50 -6.81
N VAL A 103 -13.66 8.29 -6.25
CA VAL A 103 -14.88 7.70 -5.79
C VAL A 103 -15.21 8.62 -4.65
N ASN A 104 -16.14 9.52 -4.89
CA ASN A 104 -16.76 10.24 -3.81
C ASN A 104 -17.51 9.17 -3.01
N ILE A 105 -16.80 8.55 -2.05
CA ILE A 105 -17.37 7.50 -1.22
C ILE A 105 -18.47 8.20 -0.43
N PRO A 106 -19.73 7.79 -0.59
CA PRO A 106 -20.82 8.43 0.14
C PRO A 106 -20.52 8.36 1.64
N ASP A 107 -20.78 9.45 2.38
CA ASP A 107 -20.50 9.53 3.82
C ASP A 107 -21.10 8.35 4.60
N LYS A 108 -22.24 7.81 4.12
CA LYS A 108 -22.87 6.60 4.65
C LYS A 108 -21.97 5.36 4.61
N GLU A 109 -21.22 5.15 3.53
CA GLU A 109 -20.30 4.01 3.41
C GLU A 109 -19.07 4.21 4.29
N ILE A 110 -18.60 5.46 4.44
CA ILE A 110 -17.53 5.80 5.38
C ILE A 110 -17.96 5.45 6.81
N ARG A 111 -19.14 5.92 7.25
CA ARG A 111 -19.67 5.63 8.59
C ARG A 111 -19.78 4.14 8.88
N LYS A 112 -20.28 3.35 7.93
CA LYS A 112 -20.34 1.88 8.07
C LYS A 112 -18.95 1.27 8.24
N ALA A 113 -17.98 1.70 7.43
CA ALA A 113 -16.60 1.21 7.52
C ALA A 113 -15.97 1.58 8.87
N THR A 114 -16.13 2.83 9.31
CA THR A 114 -15.67 3.29 10.63
C THR A 114 -16.30 2.48 11.76
N PHE A 115 -17.61 2.23 11.69
CA PHE A 115 -18.31 1.41 12.68
C PHE A 115 -17.76 -0.02 12.74
N MET A 116 -17.53 -0.66 11.59
CA MET A 116 -16.96 -2.01 11.52
C MET A 116 -15.58 -2.09 12.18
N VAL A 117 -14.73 -1.08 11.99
CA VAL A 117 -13.42 -1.02 12.65
C VAL A 117 -13.57 -0.87 14.17
N LEU A 118 -14.44 0.03 14.61
CA LEU A 118 -14.70 0.27 16.03
C LEU A 118 -15.28 -0.95 16.75
N GLN A 119 -16.21 -1.67 16.11
CA GLN A 119 -16.86 -2.85 16.69
C GLN A 119 -15.87 -4.00 16.96
N ASN A 120 -14.79 -4.11 16.18
CA ASN A 120 -13.77 -5.13 16.37
C ASN A 120 -12.76 -4.77 17.48
N SER A 121 -12.81 -3.56 18.03
CA SER A 121 -11.95 -3.13 19.12
C SER A 121 -12.54 -3.50 20.47
N SER A 122 -11.80 -4.26 21.28
CA SER A 122 -12.20 -4.63 22.65
C SER A 122 -12.37 -3.42 23.57
N LEU A 123 -11.67 -2.31 23.30
CA LEU A 123 -11.75 -1.07 24.08
C LEU A 123 -13.10 -0.35 23.91
N VAL A 124 -13.78 -0.57 22.79
CA VAL A 124 -14.99 0.19 22.41
C VAL A 124 -16.26 -0.56 22.83
N ALA A 125 -16.15 -1.81 23.30
CA ALA A 125 -17.27 -2.66 23.66
C ALA A 125 -18.21 -2.02 24.71
N LEU A 126 -17.65 -1.40 25.77
CA LEU A 126 -18.42 -0.73 26.81
C LEU A 126 -19.22 0.46 26.25
N TYR A 127 -18.60 1.26 25.38
CA TYR A 127 -19.24 2.42 24.77
C TYR A 127 -20.34 2.05 23.78
N ILE A 128 -20.23 0.88 23.13
CA ILE A 128 -21.30 0.35 22.26
C ILE A 128 -22.56 0.09 23.07
N GLU A 129 -22.42 -0.54 24.25
CA GLU A 129 -23.57 -0.81 25.14
C GLU A 129 -24.19 0.46 25.68
N GLU A 130 -23.37 1.42 26.12
CA GLU A 130 -23.82 2.72 26.62
C GLU A 130 -24.64 3.47 25.57
N HIS A 131 -24.10 3.63 24.36
CA HIS A 131 -24.81 4.31 23.27
C HIS A 131 -26.09 3.56 22.85
N MET A 132 -26.08 2.22 22.84
CA MET A 132 -27.29 1.43 22.57
C MET A 132 -28.38 1.64 23.62
N ASN A 133 -28.01 1.84 24.89
CA ASN A 133 -28.96 2.12 25.96
C ASN A 133 -29.55 3.53 25.85
N ILE A 134 -28.73 4.53 25.52
CA ILE A 134 -29.19 5.91 25.25
C ILE A 134 -30.21 5.91 24.11
N VAL A 135 -29.87 5.30 22.98
CA VAL A 135 -30.78 5.23 21.80
C VAL A 135 -32.10 4.54 22.14
N ARG A 136 -32.07 3.50 22.99
CA ARG A 136 -33.27 2.82 23.49
C ARG A 136 -34.12 3.72 24.37
N SER A 137 -33.50 4.47 25.30
CA SER A 137 -34.23 5.35 26.21
C SER A 137 -34.88 6.54 25.50
N GLU A 138 -34.23 7.09 24.47
CA GLU A 138 -34.75 8.22 23.70
C GLU A 138 -35.87 7.79 22.73
N ASN A 139 -35.93 6.52 22.35
CA ASN A 139 -36.87 6.00 21.36
C ASN A 139 -37.72 4.82 21.87
N PRO A 140 -38.52 5.01 22.95
CA PRO A 140 -39.36 3.97 23.50
C PRO A 140 -40.49 3.65 22.49
N GLY A 141 -40.38 2.52 21.80
CA GLY A 141 -41.36 2.07 20.80
C GLY A 141 -40.78 1.79 19.41
N LYS A 142 -39.49 2.09 19.18
CA LYS A 142 -38.82 1.66 17.94
C LYS A 142 -38.42 0.19 18.02
N PHE A 143 -38.58 -0.51 16.90
CA PHE A 143 -38.14 -1.90 16.78
C PHE A 143 -36.62 -2.01 16.93
N LYS A 144 -36.16 -3.16 17.44
CA LYS A 144 -34.73 -3.46 17.63
C LYS A 144 -33.90 -3.25 16.36
N THR A 145 -34.45 -3.58 15.20
CA THR A 145 -33.79 -3.37 13.89
C THR A 145 -33.56 -1.91 13.55
N TRP A 146 -34.49 -1.04 13.93
CA TRP A 146 -34.34 0.41 13.76
C TRP A 146 -33.28 0.95 14.71
N ILE A 147 -33.28 0.51 15.97
CA ILE A 147 -32.29 0.89 16.99
C ILE A 147 -30.88 0.53 16.54
N THR A 148 -30.68 -0.69 16.02
CA THR A 148 -29.36 -1.11 15.52
C THR A 148 -28.91 -0.27 14.33
N ARG A 149 -29.80 0.05 13.38
CA ARG A 149 -29.44 0.92 12.24
C ARG A 149 -29.09 2.33 12.69
N HIS A 150 -29.90 2.88 13.59
CA HIS A 150 -29.67 4.22 14.11
C HIS A 150 -28.33 4.31 14.85
N HIS A 151 -28.04 3.32 15.70
CA HIS A 151 -26.75 3.19 16.37
C HIS A 151 -25.58 3.15 15.38
N ILE A 152 -25.63 2.33 14.32
CA ILE A 152 -24.56 2.25 13.31
C ILE A 152 -24.29 3.61 12.65
N ASP A 153 -25.34 4.38 12.38
CA ASP A 153 -25.24 5.65 11.66
C ASP A 153 -24.76 6.82 12.55
N THR A 154 -25.01 6.77 13.87
CA THR A 154 -24.71 7.86 14.82
C THR A 154 -23.54 7.59 15.76
N PHE A 155 -23.17 6.32 15.99
CA PHE A 155 -22.16 5.95 17.00
C PHE A 155 -20.80 6.63 16.78
N ALA A 156 -20.31 6.68 15.54
CA ALA A 156 -19.03 7.31 15.22
C ALA A 156 -19.01 8.83 15.47
N ILE A 157 -20.18 9.48 15.45
CA ILE A 157 -20.32 10.90 15.75
C ILE A 157 -20.41 11.11 17.27
N TRP A 158 -21.14 10.24 17.97
CA TRP A 158 -21.29 10.29 19.43
C TRP A 158 -19.99 9.99 20.19
N LEU A 159 -19.13 9.12 19.65
CA LEU A 159 -17.89 8.71 20.29
C LEU A 159 -16.76 9.76 20.20
N LYS A 160 -16.90 10.80 19.35
CA LYS A 160 -15.91 11.88 19.23
C LYS A 160 -15.87 12.75 20.49
#